data_AF-A0A967LJB1-F1
#
_entry.id   AF-A0A967LJB1-F1
#
_cell.length_a   1.000
_cell.length_b   1.000
_cell.length_c   1.000
_cell.angle_alpha   90.00
_cell.angle_beta   90.00
_cell.angle_gamma   90.00
#
_symmetry.space_group_name_H-M   'P 1'
#
loop_
_entity.id
_entity.type
_entity.pdbx_description
1 polymer ?
#
loop_
_entity_poly.entity_id
_entity_poly.type
_entity_poly.pdbx_seq_one_letter_code
_entity_poly.pdbx_strand_id
1 'polypeptide(L)'
;MTGVVQITGSTPFYQVMIETDTASYEVHGEYRKELERLQGATVIATGQRKDGDVTVEGYRILEIGGFQPVVGILESADDKLYVREEDGETIAITGAPEDLRAQLGAKVWVVLDDAGTVRGYGVIRDPR
;
A
#
# COMPACT_ATOMS: atom_id res chain seq x y z
N MET A 1 -15.04 3.50 -2.42
CA MET A 1 -14.73 4.95 -2.44
C MET A 1 -13.33 5.13 -2.97
N THR A 2 -13.09 6.19 -3.73
CA THR A 2 -11.73 6.53 -4.22
C THR A 2 -11.30 7.82 -3.56
N GLY A 3 -10.06 7.89 -3.08
CA GLY A 3 -9.54 9.07 -2.42
C GLY A 3 -8.06 8.94 -2.08
N VAL A 4 -7.48 10.02 -1.58
CA VAL A 4 -6.08 10.10 -1.16
C VAL A 4 -5.99 9.84 0.34
N VAL A 5 -5.04 9.00 0.75
CA VAL A 5 -4.79 8.75 2.17
C VAL A 5 -4.04 9.92 2.78
N GLN A 6 -4.55 10.44 3.90
CA GLN A 6 -3.96 11.54 4.66
C GLN A 6 -3.77 11.14 6.12
N ILE A 7 -2.72 11.66 6.75
CA ILE A 7 -2.52 11.54 8.20
C ILE A 7 -2.70 12.93 8.79
N THR A 8 -3.66 13.07 9.71
CA THR A 8 -3.96 14.34 10.38
C THR A 8 -3.63 14.24 11.87
N GLY A 9 -3.06 15.28 12.44
CA GLY A 9 -2.65 15.33 13.84
C GLY A 9 -1.16 15.04 14.03
N SER A 10 -0.77 14.72 15.27
CA SER A 10 0.62 14.52 15.67
C SER A 10 0.72 13.48 16.77
N THR A 11 1.79 12.69 16.78
CA THR A 11 2.02 11.65 17.79
C THR A 11 1.85 12.19 19.22
N PRO A 12 1.13 11.47 20.12
CA PRO A 12 0.53 10.15 19.92
C PRO A 12 -0.91 10.18 19.35
N PHE A 13 -1.47 11.35 19.07
CA PHE A 13 -2.86 11.52 18.65
C PHE A 13 -2.92 11.92 17.17
N TYR A 14 -3.05 10.93 16.29
CA TYR A 14 -3.23 11.12 14.86
C TYR A 14 -4.35 10.24 14.31
N GLN A 15 -4.96 10.71 13.25
CA GLN A 15 -6.04 10.04 12.51
C GLN A 15 -5.53 9.69 11.10
N VAL A 16 -5.94 8.51 10.63
CA VAL A 16 -5.75 8.11 9.23
C VAL A 16 -7.05 8.44 8.51
N MET A 17 -6.97 9.24 7.46
CA MET A 17 -8.12 9.75 6.73
C MET A 17 -8.06 9.30 5.27
N ILE A 18 -9.21 9.09 4.63
CA ILE A 18 -9.34 9.06 3.18
C ILE A 18 -10.05 10.33 2.74
N GLU A 19 -9.33 11.19 2.03
CA GLU A 19 -9.85 12.42 1.45
C GLU A 19 -10.35 12.14 0.03
N THR A 20 -11.63 12.41 -0.20
CA THR A 20 -12.27 12.33 -1.51
C THR A 20 -12.59 13.73 -2.00
N ASP A 21 -13.00 13.88 -3.26
CA ASP A 21 -13.38 15.19 -3.82
C ASP A 21 -14.51 15.90 -3.07
N THR A 22 -15.28 15.19 -2.24
CA THR A 22 -16.50 15.73 -1.60
C THR A 22 -16.50 15.64 -0.07
N ALA A 23 -15.64 14.81 0.52
CA ALA A 23 -15.61 14.56 1.95
C ALA A 23 -14.32 13.87 2.38
N SER A 24 -13.99 13.99 3.66
CA SER A 24 -12.93 13.24 4.33
C SER A 24 -13.55 12.23 5.29
N TYR A 25 -13.01 11.01 5.33
CA TYR A 25 -13.48 9.94 6.20
C TYR A 25 -12.36 9.43 7.10
N GLU A 26 -12.60 9.34 8.42
CA GLU A 26 -11.65 8.69 9.33
C GLU A 26 -11.69 7.17 9.13
N VAL A 27 -10.50 6.58 9.02
CA VAL A 27 -10.30 5.16 8.72
C VAL A 27 -10.25 4.33 9.99
N HIS A 28 -11.12 3.32 10.04
CA HIS A 28 -11.17 2.30 11.07
C HIS A 28 -11.08 0.89 10.46
N GLY A 29 -10.95 -0.12 11.33
CA GLY A 29 -10.89 -1.53 10.94
C GLY A 29 -9.47 -2.08 10.80
N GLU A 30 -9.36 -3.29 10.26
CA GLU A 30 -8.09 -4.03 10.21
C GLU A 30 -7.03 -3.38 9.30
N TYR A 31 -7.49 -2.72 8.23
CA TYR A 31 -6.61 -2.09 7.25
C TYR A 31 -6.12 -0.70 7.66
N ARG A 32 -6.56 -0.15 8.79
CA ARG A 32 -6.10 1.16 9.28
C ARG A 32 -4.57 1.25 9.33
N LYS A 33 -3.91 0.21 9.86
CA LYS A 33 -2.44 0.17 9.98
C LYS A 33 -1.72 0.08 8.63
N GLU A 34 -2.32 -0.59 7.65
CA GLU A 34 -1.75 -0.66 6.31
C GLU A 34 -1.89 0.71 5.62
N LEU A 35 -3.08 1.32 5.69
CA LEU A 35 -3.35 2.64 5.11
C LEU A 35 -2.50 3.73 5.76
N GLU A 36 -2.20 3.64 7.05
CA GLU A 36 -1.25 4.54 7.72
C GLU A 36 0.12 4.60 7.02
N ARG A 37 0.58 3.50 6.43
CA ARG A 37 1.87 3.45 5.71
C ARG A 37 1.78 3.94 4.26
N LEU A 38 0.60 4.40 3.83
CA LEU A 38 0.28 4.79 2.47
C LEU A 38 -0.07 6.29 2.38
N GLN A 39 0.47 7.13 3.26
CA GLN A 39 0.25 8.58 3.20
C GLN A 39 0.56 9.14 1.80
N GLY A 40 -0.40 9.88 1.24
CA GLY A 40 -0.31 10.46 -0.11
C GLY A 40 -0.65 9.49 -1.24
N ALA A 41 -0.94 8.22 -0.96
CA ALA A 41 -1.39 7.27 -1.98
C ALA A 41 -2.86 7.51 -2.35
N THR A 42 -3.17 7.37 -3.63
CA THR A 42 -4.55 7.28 -4.12
C THR A 42 -5.00 5.83 -4.03
N VAL A 43 -6.10 5.58 -3.32
CA VAL A 43 -6.63 4.24 -3.11
C VAL A 43 -8.11 4.18 -3.49
N ILE A 44 -8.54 2.99 -3.90
CA ILE A 44 -9.95 2.60 -3.86
C ILE A 44 -10.17 1.73 -2.62
N ALA A 45 -10.95 2.20 -1.67
CA ALA A 45 -11.31 1.49 -0.45
C ALA A 45 -12.76 0.98 -0.50
N THR A 46 -12.98 -0.22 0.01
CA THR A 46 -14.29 -0.86 0.17
C THR A 46 -14.59 -1.06 1.65
N GLY A 47 -15.86 -0.91 2.02
CA GLY A 47 -16.30 -1.06 3.41
C GLY A 47 -17.54 -0.23 3.73
N GLN A 48 -17.80 -0.03 5.02
CA GLN A 48 -19.00 0.64 5.52
C GLN A 48 -18.69 2.07 5.95
N ARG A 49 -19.51 3.02 5.50
CA ARG A 49 -19.43 4.43 5.88
C ARG A 49 -20.50 4.77 6.92
N LYS A 50 -20.14 5.57 7.91
CA LYS A 50 -21.08 6.10 8.89
C LYS A 50 -20.54 7.40 9.49
N ASP A 51 -21.33 8.48 9.46
CA ASP A 51 -21.06 9.72 10.22
C ASP A 51 -19.65 10.32 10.11
N GLY A 52 -19.03 10.28 8.91
CA GLY A 52 -17.66 10.79 8.71
C GLY A 52 -16.57 9.76 8.99
N ASP A 53 -16.94 8.54 9.37
CA ASP A 53 -16.07 7.39 9.52
C ASP A 53 -16.23 6.40 8.35
N VAL A 54 -15.19 5.62 8.10
CA VAL A 54 -15.20 4.44 7.23
C VAL A 54 -14.50 3.26 7.91
N THR A 55 -15.23 2.16 8.09
CA THR A 55 -14.63 0.86 8.43
C THR A 55 -14.20 0.19 7.14
N VAL A 56 -12.89 0.12 6.90
CA VAL A 56 -12.32 -0.44 5.67
C VAL A 56 -12.23 -1.96 5.78
N GLU A 57 -12.83 -2.64 4.82
CA GLU A 57 -12.86 -4.11 4.68
C GLU A 57 -11.96 -4.58 3.53
N GLY A 58 -11.45 -3.65 2.72
CA GLY A 58 -10.50 -3.92 1.65
C GLY A 58 -10.09 -2.63 0.96
N TYR A 59 -8.95 -2.65 0.29
CA TYR A 59 -8.52 -1.53 -0.53
C TYR A 59 -7.59 -1.99 -1.65
N ARG A 60 -7.46 -1.18 -2.68
CA ARG A 60 -6.44 -1.31 -3.73
C ARG A 60 -5.78 0.05 -3.93
N ILE A 61 -4.46 0.02 -4.12
CA ILE A 61 -3.68 1.21 -4.44
C ILE A 61 -3.81 1.47 -5.94
N LEU A 62 -4.19 2.69 -6.30
CA LEU A 62 -4.28 3.13 -7.69
C LEU A 62 -3.02 3.88 -8.11
N GLU A 63 -2.48 4.70 -7.20
CA GLU A 63 -1.32 5.54 -7.47
C GLU A 63 -0.53 5.84 -6.19
N ILE A 64 0.80 5.91 -6.30
CA ILE A 64 1.70 6.44 -5.27
C ILE A 64 2.67 7.41 -5.95
N GLY A 65 2.65 8.67 -5.53
CA GLY A 65 3.60 9.67 -6.03
C GLY A 65 3.57 9.85 -7.56
N GLY A 66 2.40 9.71 -8.19
CA GLY A 66 2.26 9.79 -9.65
C GLY A 66 2.57 8.51 -10.43
N PHE A 67 2.87 7.40 -9.75
CA PHE A 67 3.17 6.12 -10.38
C PHE A 67 2.12 5.06 -10.03
N GLN A 68 1.84 4.15 -10.95
CA GLN A 68 1.03 2.97 -10.68
C GLN A 68 1.93 1.86 -10.12
N PRO A 69 1.80 1.49 -8.83
CA PRO A 69 2.65 0.48 -8.23
C PRO A 69 2.13 -0.93 -8.50
N VAL A 70 3.06 -1.89 -8.51
CA VAL A 70 2.75 -3.31 -8.29
C VAL A 70 2.63 -3.54 -6.79
N VAL A 71 1.58 -4.24 -6.34
CA VAL A 71 1.31 -4.46 -4.92
C VAL A 71 1.13 -5.94 -4.64
N GLY A 72 1.89 -6.46 -3.69
CA GLY A 72 1.82 -7.89 -3.38
C GLY A 72 2.72 -8.30 -2.23
N ILE A 73 2.89 -9.61 -2.08
CA ILE A 73 3.81 -10.21 -1.11
C ILE A 73 5.19 -10.36 -1.76
N LEU A 74 6.23 -9.86 -1.11
CA LEU A 74 7.61 -10.06 -1.56
C LEU A 74 8.03 -11.51 -1.29
N GLU A 75 8.46 -12.21 -2.33
CA GLU A 75 8.91 -13.60 -2.27
C GLU A 75 10.27 -13.77 -2.96
N SER A 76 10.96 -14.86 -2.63
CA SER A 76 12.20 -15.26 -3.29
C SER A 76 12.13 -16.70 -3.76
N ALA A 77 12.58 -16.95 -4.99
CA ALA A 77 12.76 -18.29 -5.56
C ALA A 77 13.94 -18.28 -6.54
N ASP A 78 14.79 -19.33 -6.49
CA ASP A 78 15.97 -19.47 -7.37
C ASP A 78 16.86 -18.21 -7.43
N ASP A 79 17.16 -17.63 -6.27
CA ASP A 79 17.94 -16.39 -6.10
C ASP A 79 17.36 -15.14 -6.78
N LYS A 80 16.08 -15.18 -7.17
CA LYS A 80 15.33 -14.06 -7.73
C LYS A 80 14.24 -13.59 -6.78
N LEU A 81 13.89 -12.32 -6.90
CA LEU A 81 12.81 -11.70 -6.13
C LEU A 81 11.57 -11.53 -7.01
N TYR A 82 10.42 -11.74 -6.39
CA TYR A 82 9.12 -11.63 -7.02
C TYR A 82 8.17 -10.87 -6.10
N VAL A 83 7.23 -10.15 -6.69
CA VAL A 83 6.05 -9.67 -5.99
C VAL A 83 4.88 -10.54 -6.44
N ARG A 84 4.29 -11.28 -5.50
CA ARG A 84 3.07 -12.06 -5.75
C ARG A 84 1.85 -11.20 -5.46
N GLU A 85 1.09 -10.88 -6.49
CA GLU A 85 -0.14 -10.10 -6.40
C GLU A 85 -1.29 -10.91 -5.78
N GLU A 86 -2.39 -10.23 -5.42
CA GLU A 86 -3.53 -10.86 -4.75
C GLU A 86 -4.28 -11.86 -5.62
N ASP A 87 -4.19 -11.75 -6.95
CA ASP A 87 -4.75 -12.71 -7.91
C ASP A 87 -3.85 -13.93 -8.16
N GLY A 88 -2.65 -13.94 -7.56
CA GLY A 88 -1.66 -15.00 -7.70
C GLY A 88 -0.65 -14.80 -8.82
N GLU A 89 -0.75 -13.72 -9.61
CA GLU A 89 0.30 -13.36 -10.57
C GLU A 89 1.61 -13.04 -9.85
N THR A 90 2.73 -13.46 -10.42
CA THR A 90 4.07 -13.20 -9.87
C THR A 90 4.87 -12.33 -10.84
N ILE A 91 5.26 -11.15 -10.37
CA ILE A 91 6.06 -10.21 -11.14
C ILE A 91 7.50 -10.29 -10.65
N ALA A 92 8.41 -10.70 -11.53
CA ALA A 92 9.84 -10.71 -11.24
C ALA A 92 10.37 -9.28 -11.13
N ILE A 93 11.14 -9.01 -10.08
CA ILE A 93 11.76 -7.69 -9.85
C ILE A 93 13.28 -7.79 -9.82
N THR A 94 13.94 -6.75 -10.31
CA THR A 94 15.41 -6.63 -10.28
C THR A 94 15.84 -5.32 -9.62
N GLY A 95 17.11 -5.20 -9.24
CA GLY A 95 17.63 -3.96 -8.65
C GLY A 95 17.08 -3.59 -7.27
N ALA A 96 16.36 -4.49 -6.58
CA ALA A 96 15.87 -4.26 -5.23
C ALA A 96 17.02 -3.94 -4.25
N PRO A 97 16.94 -2.84 -3.47
CA PRO A 97 17.96 -2.52 -2.46
C PRO A 97 17.92 -3.53 -1.30
N GLU A 98 19.03 -3.64 -0.55
CA GLU A 98 19.21 -4.67 0.48
C GLU A 98 18.13 -4.66 1.56
N ASP A 99 17.64 -3.48 1.92
CA ASP A 99 16.59 -3.31 2.92
C ASP A 99 15.24 -3.80 2.42
N LEU A 100 14.90 -3.66 1.13
CA LEU A 100 13.74 -4.33 0.52
C LEU A 100 13.96 -5.85 0.50
N ARG A 101 15.16 -6.32 0.14
CA ARG A 101 15.47 -7.77 0.14
C ARG A 101 15.30 -8.40 1.52
N ALA A 102 15.52 -7.65 2.59
CA ALA A 102 15.32 -8.10 3.96
C ALA A 102 13.85 -8.25 4.38
N GLN A 103 12.89 -7.85 3.54
CA GLN A 103 11.45 -7.85 3.84
C GLN A 103 10.70 -9.03 3.18
N LEU A 104 11.35 -10.18 2.99
CA LEU A 104 10.69 -11.37 2.46
C LEU A 104 9.46 -11.73 3.30
N GLY A 105 8.32 -11.98 2.65
CA GLY A 105 7.03 -12.23 3.29
C GLY A 105 6.21 -10.97 3.63
N ALA A 106 6.79 -9.77 3.49
CA ALA A 106 6.07 -8.52 3.68
C ALA A 106 5.08 -8.24 2.53
N LYS A 107 3.99 -7.53 2.84
CA LYS A 107 3.18 -6.87 1.80
C LYS A 107 3.88 -5.57 1.43
N VAL A 108 4.18 -5.37 0.15
CA VAL A 108 4.92 -4.22 -0.37
C VAL A 108 4.18 -3.60 -1.55
N TRP A 109 4.47 -2.33 -1.80
CA TRP A 109 4.28 -1.73 -3.11
C TRP A 109 5.66 -1.50 -3.74
N VAL A 110 5.76 -1.68 -5.06
CA VAL A 110 6.97 -1.38 -5.83
C VAL A 110 6.59 -0.62 -7.10
N VAL A 111 7.40 0.38 -7.46
CA VAL A 111 7.37 1.04 -8.75
C VAL A 111 8.52 0.47 -9.56
N LEU A 112 8.21 -0.02 -10.75
CA LEU A 112 9.17 -0.62 -11.68
C LEU A 112 9.37 0.29 -12.89
N ASP A 113 10.54 0.23 -13.51
CA ASP A 113 10.71 0.70 -14.88
C ASP A 113 10.32 -0.37 -15.92
N ASP A 114 10.40 -0.01 -17.20
CA ASP A 114 10.05 -0.90 -18.32
C ASP A 114 10.89 -2.20 -18.36
N ALA A 115 12.03 -2.24 -17.67
CA ALA A 115 12.90 -3.42 -17.56
C ALA A 115 12.60 -4.27 -16.30
N GLY A 116 11.62 -3.89 -15.48
CA GLY A 116 11.31 -4.56 -14.22
C GLY A 116 12.30 -4.23 -13.09
N THR A 117 13.03 -3.12 -13.20
CA THR A 117 13.96 -2.67 -12.16
C THR A 117 13.23 -1.79 -11.15
N VAL A 118 13.43 -2.06 -9.85
CA VAL A 118 12.83 -1.28 -8.77
C VAL A 118 13.33 0.17 -8.79
N ARG A 119 12.39 1.13 -8.87
CA ARG A 119 12.62 2.58 -8.80
C ARG A 119 12.15 3.19 -7.49
N GLY A 120 11.15 2.59 -6.87
CA GLY A 120 10.64 2.98 -5.55
C GLY A 120 9.91 1.81 -4.92
N TYR A 121 9.86 1.78 -3.59
CA TYR A 121 9.13 0.77 -2.84
C TYR A 121 8.71 1.30 -1.48
N GLY A 122 7.79 0.58 -0.85
CA GLY A 122 7.46 0.76 0.55
C GLY A 122 6.82 -0.50 1.14
N VAL A 123 7.00 -0.66 2.45
CA VAL A 123 6.44 -1.78 3.21
C VAL A 123 5.06 -1.41 3.73
N ILE A 124 4.04 -2.14 3.30
CA ILE A 124 2.64 -1.97 3.71
C ILE A 124 2.35 -2.77 4.97
N ARG A 125 2.88 -3.99 5.05
CA ARG A 125 2.71 -4.88 6.19
C ARG A 125 3.97 -5.71 6.36
N ASP A 126 4.43 -5.81 7.61
CA ASP A 126 5.66 -6.54 7.95
C ASP A 126 5.49 -8.05 7.66
N PRO A 127 6.60 -8.79 7.47
CA PRO A 127 6.56 -10.24 7.33
C PRO A 127 5.84 -10.90 8.51
N ARG A 128 5.08 -11.96 8.23
CA ARG A 128 4.45 -12.80 9.26
C ARG A 128 5.32 -14.02 9.58
#